data_AF-A0A8C0F040-F1
#
_entry.id   AF-A0A8C0F040-F1
#
_cell.length_a   1.000
_cell.length_b   1.000
_cell.length_c   1.000
_cell.angle_alpha   90.00
_cell.angle_beta   90.00
_cell.angle_gamma   90.00
#
_symmetry.space_group_name_H-M   'P 1'
#
loop_
_entity.id
_entity.type
_entity.pdbx_description
1 polymer ?
#
loop_
_entity_poly.entity_id
_entity_poly.type
_entity_poly.pdbx_seq_one_letter_code
_entity_poly.pdbx_strand_id
1 'polypeptide(L)' 'MAAWSREAVLTLYRALLRQGRGLRYTDRDFYLAFIRREFRKNRGLQQLEDKERQLEKGQAFLQSKLGGLV' A
#
# COMPACT_ATOMS: atom_id res chain seq x y z
N MET A 1 10.09 10.75 8.64
CA MET A 1 10.40 10.33 7.25
C MET A 1 10.69 8.85 7.28
N ALA A 2 9.84 8.05 6.64
CA ALA A 2 10.09 6.61 6.56
C ALA A 2 11.15 6.38 5.47
N ALA A 3 12.36 6.02 5.88
CA ALA A 3 13.43 5.72 4.93
C ALA A 3 13.00 4.58 4.00
N TRP A 4 13.14 4.79 2.69
CA TRP A 4 12.78 3.78 1.72
C TRP A 4 13.70 2.56 1.87
N SER A 5 13.10 1.38 2.04
CA SER A 5 13.81 0.10 1.98
C SER A 5 12.94 -0.97 1.33
N ARG A 6 13.57 -1.97 0.71
CA ARG A 6 12.86 -3.10 0.12
C ARG A 6 12.00 -3.83 1.15
N GLU A 7 12.49 -3.97 2.37
CA GLU A 7 11.78 -4.61 3.48
C GLU A 7 10.57 -3.80 3.93
N ALA A 8 10.70 -2.46 4.01
CA ALA A 8 9.60 -1.58 4.35
C ALA A 8 8.45 -1.68 3.32
N VAL A 9 8.79 -1.71 2.03
CA VAL A 9 7.80 -1.87 0.95
C VAL A 9 7.08 -3.22 1.03
N LEU A 10 7.82 -4.32 1.22
CA LEU A 10 7.22 -5.66 1.31
C LEU A 10 6.37 -5.83 2.58
N THR A 11 6.81 -5.24 3.68
CA THR A 11 6.07 -5.22 4.95
C THR A 11 4.77 -4.45 4.81
N LEU A 12 4.81 -3.25 4.21
CA LEU A 12 3.63 -2.46 3.92
C LEU A 12 2.64 -3.21 3.01
N TYR A 13 3.15 -3.82 1.93
CA TYR A 13 2.33 -4.62 1.01
C TYR A 13 1.59 -5.74 1.75
N ARG A 14 2.30 -6.53 2.57
CA ARG A 14 1.69 -7.60 3.37
C ARG A 14 0.68 -7.07 4.38
N ALA A 15 0.96 -5.93 5.02
CA ALA A 15 0.08 -5.31 6.00
C ALA A 15 -1.25 -4.87 5.36
N LEU A 16 -1.21 -4.22 4.19
CA LEU A 16 -2.40 -3.83 3.43
C LEU A 16 -3.25 -5.04 3.04
N LEU A 17 -2.61 -6.10 2.50
CA LEU A 17 -3.32 -7.34 2.16
C LEU A 17 -3.97 -7.99 3.39
N ARG A 18 -3.30 -7.95 4.55
CA ARG A 18 -3.83 -8.51 5.79
C ARG A 18 -5.03 -7.71 6.29
N GLN A 19 -4.95 -6.38 6.25
CA GLN A 19 -6.03 -5.50 6.68
C GLN A 19 -7.24 -5.61 5.73
N GLY A 20 -7.00 -5.75 4.42
CA GLY A 20 -8.02 -5.99 3.40
C GLY A 20 -8.85 -7.26 3.61
N ARG A 21 -8.35 -8.26 4.35
CA ARG A 21 -9.14 -9.45 4.72
C ARG A 21 -10.30 -9.11 5.66
N GLY A 22 -10.20 -8.02 6.40
CA GLY A 22 -11.24 -7.53 7.30
C GLY A 22 -12.32 -6.70 6.62
N LEU A 23 -12.19 -6.41 5.32
CA LEU A 23 -13.23 -5.70 4.56
C LEU A 23 -14.46 -6.59 4.40
N ARG A 24 -15.60 -6.05 4.81
CA ARG A 24 -16.92 -6.69 4.81
C ARG A 24 -17.81 -6.18 3.70
N TYR A 25 -17.77 -4.88 3.41
CA TYR A 25 -18.70 -4.25 2.47
C TYR A 25 -18.06 -3.88 1.13
N THR A 26 -16.74 -3.94 1.05
CA THR A 26 -16.00 -3.69 -0.20
C THR A 26 -15.73 -5.01 -0.94
N ASP A 27 -15.76 -4.97 -2.28
CA ASP A 27 -15.29 -6.10 -3.10
C ASP A 27 -13.79 -6.34 -2.84
N ARG A 28 -13.51 -7.49 -2.23
CA ARG A 28 -12.16 -7.88 -1.84
C ARG A 28 -11.27 -8.18 -3.05
N ASP A 29 -11.83 -8.74 -4.12
CA ASP A 29 -11.06 -9.07 -5.32
C ASP A 29 -10.68 -7.79 -6.05
N PHE A 30 -11.60 -6.82 -6.11
CA PHE A 30 -11.28 -5.48 -6.61
C PHE A 30 -10.20 -4.80 -5.77
N TYR A 31 -10.33 -4.81 -4.44
CA TYR A 31 -9.32 -4.25 -3.54
C TYR A 31 -7.94 -4.88 -3.76
N LEU A 32 -7.86 -6.22 -3.81
CA LEU A 32 -6.61 -6.94 -4.04
C LEU A 32 -6.00 -6.61 -5.41
N ALA A 33 -6.84 -6.56 -6.45
CA ALA A 33 -6.41 -6.18 -7.80
C ALA A 33 -5.88 -4.74 -7.84
N PHE A 34 -6.56 -3.82 -7.15
CA PHE A 34 -6.17 -2.41 -7.04
C PHE A 34 -4.82 -2.24 -6.34
N ILE A 35 -4.63 -2.85 -5.16
CA ILE A 35 -3.35 -2.81 -4.43
C ILE A 35 -2.23 -3.38 -5.31
N ARG A 36 -2.45 -4.53 -5.95
CA ARG A 36 -1.46 -5.12 -6.87
C ARG A 36 -1.15 -4.18 -8.04
N ARG A 37 -2.15 -3.50 -8.60
CA ARG A 37 -1.96 -2.57 -9.72
C ARG A 37 -1.09 -1.39 -9.31
N GLU A 38 -1.35 -0.79 -8.15
CA GLU A 38 -0.57 0.38 -7.71
C GLU A 38 0.88 0.04 -7.38
N PHE A 39 1.12 -1.05 -6.67
CA PHE A 39 2.50 -1.49 -6.43
C PHE A 39 3.21 -1.80 -7.76
N ARG A 40 2.52 -2.42 -8.73
CA ARG A 40 3.11 -2.72 -10.05
C ARG A 40 3.44 -1.48 -10.85
N LYS A 41 2.57 -0.46 -10.84
CA LYS A 41 2.78 0.84 -11.50
C LYS A 41 4.02 1.54 -10.96
N ASN A 42 4.21 1.50 -9.64
CA ASN A 42 5.30 2.22 -8.97
C ASN A 42 6.62 1.43 -8.90
N ARG A 43 6.69 0.19 -9.43
CA ARG A 43 7.95 -0.60 -9.46
C ARG A 43 9.05 0.04 -10.29
N GLY A 44 8.68 0.83 -11.31
CA GLY A 44 9.63 1.49 -12.21
C GLY A 44 10.16 2.83 -11.71
N LEU A 45 9.76 3.30 -10.53
CA LEU A 45 10.24 4.56 -9.98
C LEU A 45 11.76 4.50 -9.79
N GLN A 46 12.47 5.49 -10.32
CA GLN A 46 13.93 5.57 -10.22
C GLN A 46 14.37 6.52 -9.11
N GLN A 47 13.69 7.67 -8.99
CA GLN A 47 14.02 8.69 -8.01
C GLN A 47 13.69 8.23 -6.58
N LEU A 48 14.60 8.49 -5.65
CA LEU A 48 14.44 8.12 -4.24
C LEU A 48 13.28 8.90 -3.60
N GLU A 49 13.15 10.18 -3.90
CA GLU A 49 12.09 11.06 -3.38
C GLU A 49 10.69 10.54 -3.75
N ASP A 50 10.51 10.09 -5.01
CA ASP A 50 9.24 9.51 -5.45
C ASP A 50 8.92 8.21 -4.70
N LYS A 51 9.94 7.38 -4.47
CA LYS A 51 9.80 6.12 -3.73
C LYS A 51 9.41 6.37 -2.27
N GLU A 52 10.04 7.36 -1.64
CA GLU A 52 9.74 7.76 -0.26
C GLU A 52 8.31 8.33 -0.16
N ARG A 53 7.93 9.23 -1.07
CA ARG A 53 6.56 9.77 -1.12
C ARG A 53 5.49 8.68 -1.27
N GLN A 54 5.71 7.70 -2.15
CA GLN A 54 4.77 6.59 -2.31
C GLN A 54 4.72 5.68 -1.08
N LEU A 55 5.86 5.46 -0.42
CA LEU A 55 5.93 4.68 0.81
C LEU A 55 5.16 5.40 1.94
N GLU A 56 5.38 6.69 2.13
CA GLU A 56 4.68 7.51 3.12
C GLU A 56 3.17 7.55 2.85
N LYS A 57 2.77 7.73 1.59
CA LYS A 57 1.36 7.65 1.19
C LYS A 57 0.73 6.31 1.58
N GLY A 58 1.40 5.20 1.29
CA GLY A 58 0.89 3.87 1.61
C GLY A 58 0.83 3.61 3.12
N GLN A 59 1.80 4.12 3.90
CA GLN A 59 1.78 4.06 5.36
C GLN A 59 0.61 4.87 5.94
N ALA A 60 0.39 6.09 5.44
CA ALA A 60 -0.75 6.91 5.85
C ALA A 60 -2.09 6.23 5.51
N PHE A 61 -2.19 5.56 4.37
CA PHE A 61 -3.36 4.78 3.99
C PHE A 61 -3.60 3.59 4.95
N LEU A 62 -2.54 2.89 5.37
CA LEU A 62 -2.64 1.81 6.36
C LEU A 62 -3.08 2.35 7.75
N GLN A 63 -2.47 3.45 8.20
CA GLN A 63 -2.74 4.08 9.50
C GLN A 63 -4.17 4.63 9.60
N SER A 64 -4.69 5.19 8.50
CA SER A 64 -6.07 5.67 8.39
C SER A 64 -7.10 4.56 8.21
N LYS A 65 -6.74 3.30 8.50
CA LYS A 65 -7.59 2.11 8.30
C LYS A 65 -8.12 2.02 6.86
N LEU A 66 -7.19 1.99 5.90
CA LEU A 66 -7.49 1.91 4.48
C LEU A 66 -8.32 3.11 3.96
N GLY A 67 -8.15 4.29 4.56
CA GLY A 67 -8.93 5.48 4.20
C GLY A 67 -10.43 5.36 4.49
N GLY A 68 -10.81 4.54 5.48
CA GLY A 68 -12.21 4.33 5.86
C GLY A 68 -12.95 3.26 5.06
N LEU A 69 -12.25 2.40 4.31
CA LEU A 69 -12.86 1.22 3.71
C LEU A 69 -13.32 0.24 4.80
N VAL A 70 -14.55 -0.28 4.65
CA VAL A 70 -15.21 -1.19 5.60
C VAL A 70 -15.67 -2.47 4.91
#